data_AF-I0IMJ9-F1
#
_entry.id   AF-I0IMJ9-F1
#
_cell.length_a   1.000
_cell.length_b   1.000
_cell.length_c   1.000
_cell.angle_alpha   90.00
_cell.angle_beta   90.00
_cell.angle_gamma   90.00
#
_symmetry.space_group_name_H-M   'P 1'
#
loop_
_entity.id
_entity.type
_entity.pdbx_description
1 polymer ?
#
loop_
_entity_poly.entity_id
_entity_poly.type
_entity_poly.pdbx_seq_one_letter_code
_entity_poly.pdbx_strand_id
1 'polypeptide(L)' 'MMTETLKDKSKMKPQEHHKEAAQHHEEAAKHHKEASKMYEAGDHKTAAHHAHSATGHASSAEEHQNEASRKHASLFGDKK' A
#
# COMPACT_ATOMS: atom_id res chain seq x y z
N MET A 1 -4.69 -24.49 -5.15
CA MET A 1 -4.96 -23.07 -5.46
C MET A 1 -4.36 -22.20 -4.36
N MET A 2 -3.11 -21.75 -4.47
CA MET A 2 -2.57 -20.66 -3.64
C MET A 2 -1.51 -19.88 -4.45
N THR A 3 -1.94 -18.69 -4.87
CA THR A 3 -1.16 -17.45 -5.08
C THR A 3 -0.07 -17.42 -6.15
N GLU A 4 -0.50 -17.31 -7.42
CA GLU A 4 0.24 -16.60 -8.46
C GLU A 4 0.32 -15.11 -8.09
N THR A 5 1.30 -14.66 -7.29
CA THR A 5 1.66 -13.22 -7.28
C THR A 5 3.09 -12.93 -6.79
N LEU A 6 4.07 -13.70 -7.25
CA LEU A 6 5.44 -13.19 -7.33
C LEU A 6 5.63 -12.58 -8.72
N LYS A 7 4.86 -11.53 -9.02
CA LYS A 7 5.11 -10.70 -10.19
C LYS A 7 6.33 -9.86 -9.86
N ASP A 8 7.50 -10.36 -10.28
CA ASP A 8 8.82 -9.73 -10.30
C ASP A 8 8.76 -8.21 -10.02
N LYS A 9 8.73 -7.82 -8.72
CA LYS A 9 8.58 -6.41 -8.29
C LYS A 9 9.69 -5.53 -8.87
N SER A 10 10.82 -6.14 -9.22
CA SER A 10 11.96 -5.54 -9.92
C SER A 10 11.64 -4.99 -11.32
N LYS A 11 10.58 -5.45 -12.00
CA LYS A 11 10.21 -4.99 -13.36
C LYS A 11 8.91 -4.18 -13.45
N MET A 12 8.30 -3.81 -12.33
CA MET A 12 7.09 -2.98 -12.35
C MET A 12 7.34 -1.63 -13.04
N LYS A 13 6.44 -1.23 -13.96
CA LYS A 13 6.48 0.10 -14.58
C LYS A 13 6.03 1.18 -13.58
N PRO A 14 6.42 2.45 -13.74
CA PRO A 14 5.98 3.54 -12.84
C PRO A 14 4.45 3.57 -12.65
N GLN A 15 3.69 3.32 -13.71
CA GLN A 15 2.23 3.26 -13.67
C GLN A 15 1.71 2.08 -12.84
N GLU A 16 2.40 0.94 -12.82
CA GLU A 16 2.03 -0.21 -11.99
C GLU A 16 2.30 0.07 -10.51
N HIS A 17 3.41 0.74 -10.17
CA HIS A 17 3.65 1.19 -8.79
C HIS A 17 2.54 2.14 -8.30
N HIS A 18 2.05 3.06 -9.14
CA HIS A 18 0.92 3.91 -8.76
C HIS A 18 -0.38 3.11 -8.53
N LYS A 19 -0.63 2.06 -9.32
CA LYS A 19 -1.81 1.19 -9.13
C LYS A 19 -1.72 0.39 -7.83
N GLU A 20 -0.59 -0.25 -7.57
CA GLU A 20 -0.38 -1.01 -6.32
C GLU A 20 -0.44 -0.10 -5.09
N ALA A 21 0.14 1.10 -5.18
CA ALA A 21 0.02 2.09 -4.10
C ALA A 21 -1.44 2.50 -3.84
N ALA A 22 -2.23 2.72 -4.90
CA ALA A 22 -3.65 3.03 -4.75
C ALA A 22 -4.41 1.88 -4.08
N GLN A 23 -4.18 0.63 -4.52
CA GLN A 23 -4.82 -0.55 -3.93
C GLN A 23 -4.46 -0.71 -2.45
N HIS A 24 -3.18 -0.52 -2.09
CA HIS A 24 -2.77 -0.56 -0.69
C HIS A 24 -3.41 0.56 0.14
N HIS A 25 -3.53 1.78 -0.39
CA HIS A 25 -4.25 2.85 0.30
C HIS A 25 -5.75 2.54 0.47
N GLU A 26 -6.39 1.91 -0.51
CA GLU A 26 -7.79 1.48 -0.40
C GLU A 26 -7.97 0.42 0.70
N GLU A 27 -7.10 -0.59 0.76
CA GLU A 27 -7.13 -1.61 1.81
C GLU A 27 -6.83 -1.02 3.19
N ALA A 28 -5.86 -0.10 3.29
CA ALA A 28 -5.57 0.64 4.52
C ALA A 28 -6.80 1.43 4.99
N ALA A 29 -7.48 2.14 4.08
CA ALA A 29 -8.68 2.88 4.40
C ALA A 29 -9.82 1.97 4.87
N LYS A 30 -10.00 0.79 4.27
CA LYS A 30 -10.97 -0.22 4.73
C LYS A 30 -10.65 -0.68 6.14
N HIS A 31 -9.40 -1.05 6.41
CA HIS A 31 -8.99 -1.48 7.74
C HIS A 31 -9.13 -0.38 8.81
N HIS A 32 -8.81 0.87 8.51
CA HIS A 32 -9.07 1.98 9.43
C HIS A 32 -10.56 2.17 9.72
N LYS A 33 -11.43 2.03 8.71
CA LYS A 33 -12.89 2.09 8.89
C LYS A 33 -13.40 0.96 9.80
N GLU A 34 -12.93 -0.27 9.58
CA GLU A 34 -13.29 -1.40 10.43
C GLU A 34 -12.74 -1.22 11.86
N ALA A 35 -11.52 -0.72 12.02
CA ALA A 35 -10.96 -0.39 13.34
C ALA A 35 -11.83 0.63 14.09
N SER A 36 -12.30 1.69 13.40
CA SER A 36 -13.21 2.68 13.98
C SER A 36 -14.49 2.02 14.51
N LYS A 37 -15.14 1.18 13.69
CA LYS A 37 -16.36 0.47 14.10
C LYS A 37 -16.13 -0.44 15.32
N MET A 38 -14.99 -1.13 15.36
CA MET A 38 -14.64 -2.00 16.49
C MET A 38 -14.35 -1.20 17.77
N TYR A 39 -13.72 -0.02 17.65
CA TYR A 39 -13.59 0.91 18.78
C TYR A 39 -14.96 1.40 19.28
N GLU A 40 -15.87 1.76 18.38
CA GLU A 40 -17.24 2.16 18.73
C GLU A 40 -18.03 1.03 19.41
N ALA A 41 -17.77 -0.22 19.03
CA ALA A 41 -18.35 -1.41 19.64
C ALA A 41 -17.67 -1.84 20.96
N GLY A 42 -16.57 -1.18 21.36
CA GLY A 42 -15.79 -1.50 22.57
C GLY A 42 -14.79 -2.65 22.43
N ASP A 43 -14.58 -3.20 21.22
CA ASP A 43 -13.57 -4.22 20.96
C ASP A 43 -12.24 -3.58 20.49
N HIS A 44 -11.48 -3.11 21.48
CA HIS A 44 -10.20 -2.45 21.24
C HIS A 44 -9.12 -3.39 20.71
N LYS A 45 -9.22 -4.70 20.98
CA LYS A 45 -8.21 -5.69 20.57
C LYS A 45 -8.30 -5.93 19.06
N THR A 46 -9.51 -6.14 18.56
CA THR A 46 -9.75 -6.31 17.12
C THR A 46 -9.50 -4.99 16.38
N ALA A 47 -9.86 -3.85 16.99
CA ALA A 47 -9.54 -2.53 16.43
C ALA A 47 -8.03 -2.31 16.27
N ALA A 48 -7.23 -2.66 17.27
CA ALA A 48 -5.77 -2.55 17.20
C ALA A 48 -5.17 -3.45 16.10
N HIS A 49 -5.71 -4.65 15.90
CA HIS A 49 -5.28 -5.53 14.82
C HIS A 49 -5.55 -4.91 13.44
N HIS A 50 -6.76 -4.38 13.23
CA HIS A 50 -7.08 -3.67 11.98
C HIS A 50 -6.25 -2.41 11.78
N ALA A 51 -6.00 -1.63 12.84
CA ALA A 51 -5.12 -0.47 12.76
C ALA A 51 -3.69 -0.87 12.36
N HIS A 52 -3.16 -1.97 12.89
CA HIS A 52 -1.85 -2.48 12.52
C HIS A 52 -1.79 -2.91 11.04
N SER A 53 -2.80 -3.66 10.57
CA SER A 53 -2.90 -4.05 9.16
C SER A 53 -2.99 -2.83 8.24
N ALA A 54 -3.75 -1.80 8.63
CA ALA A 54 -3.87 -0.57 7.86
C ALA A 54 -2.52 0.14 7.71
N THR A 55 -1.76 0.25 8.79
CA THR A 55 -0.41 0.83 8.76
C THR A 55 0.53 0.05 7.86
N GLY A 56 0.49 -1.29 7.89
CA GLY A 56 1.31 -2.13 7.02
C GLY A 56 1.02 -1.91 5.53
N HIS A 57 -0.25 -1.73 5.18
CA HIS A 57 -0.65 -1.35 3.82
C HIS A 57 -0.20 0.07 3.46
N ALA A 58 -0.35 1.04 4.36
CA ALA A 58 0.11 2.41 4.13
C ALA A 58 1.63 2.46 3.84
N SER A 59 2.46 1.77 4.62
CA SER A 59 3.90 1.70 4.38
C SER A 59 4.24 1.03 3.04
N SER A 60 3.50 0.00 2.64
CA SER A 60 3.67 -0.62 1.32
C SER A 60 3.30 0.33 0.19
N ALA A 61 2.24 1.12 0.37
CA ALA A 61 1.84 2.14 -0.60
C ALA A 61 2.91 3.24 -0.75
N GLU A 62 3.48 3.70 0.37
CA GLU A 62 4.58 4.66 0.37
C GLU A 62 5.82 4.12 -0.34
N GLU A 63 6.18 2.85 -0.14
CA GLU A 63 7.27 2.20 -0.86
C GLU A 63 7.03 2.25 -2.37
N HIS A 64 5.85 1.85 -2.83
CA HIS A 64 5.49 1.90 -4.25
C HIS A 64 5.47 3.34 -4.80
N GLN A 65 4.97 4.33 -4.06
CA GLN A 65 5.02 5.74 -4.44
C GLN A 65 6.46 6.25 -4.60
N ASN A 66 7.32 5.89 -3.65
CA ASN A 66 8.74 6.25 -3.67
C ASN A 66 9.46 5.58 -4.86
N GLU A 67 9.17 4.32 -5.15
CA GLU A 67 9.72 3.63 -6.33
C GLU A 67 9.25 4.22 -7.65
N ALA A 68 7.96 4.58 -7.75
CA ALA A 68 7.42 5.27 -8.91
C ALA A 68 8.13 6.62 -9.14
N SER A 69 8.28 7.40 -8.07
CA SER A 69 8.96 8.70 -8.08
C SER A 69 10.44 8.56 -8.47
N ARG A 70 11.17 7.60 -7.88
CA ARG A 70 12.56 7.30 -8.25
C ARG A 70 12.69 6.90 -9.72
N LYS A 71 11.83 6.02 -10.21
CA LYS A 71 11.85 5.61 -11.63
C LYS A 71 11.51 6.79 -12.55
N HIS A 72 10.59 7.67 -12.18
CA HIS A 72 10.36 8.92 -12.90
C HIS A 72 11.62 9.81 -12.90
N ALA A 73 12.24 10.04 -11.75
CA ALA A 73 13.47 10.83 -11.67
C ALA A 73 14.62 10.23 -12.49
N SER A 74 14.80 8.91 -12.50
CA SER A 74 15.82 8.25 -13.33
C SER A 74 15.49 8.26 -14.82
N LEU A 75 14.21 8.19 -15.21
CA LEU A 75 13.79 8.26 -16.63
C LEU A 75 13.86 9.68 -17.20
N PHE A 76 13.74 10.72 -16.36
CA PHE A 76 13.68 12.12 -16.79
C PHE A 76 14.84 13.00 -16.29
N GLY A 77 15.72 12.47 -15.44
CA GLY A 77 16.89 13.16 -14.88
C GLY A 77 18.13 13.18 -15.78
N ASP A 78 18.17 12.33 -16.81
CA ASP A 78 19.27 12.20 -17.78
C ASP A 78 19.06 13.04 -19.07
N LYS A 79 18.27 14.12 -19.00
CA LYS A 79 18.17 15.12 -20.09
C LYS A 79 18.75 16.45 -19.65
N LYS A 80 20.07 16.54 -19.60
CA LYS A 80 20.77 17.83 -19.61
C LYS A 80 22.04 17.75 -20.45
#